data_AF-A0A966QIN5-F1
#
_entry.id   AF-A0A966QIN5-F1
#
_cell.length_a   1.000
_cell.length_b   1.000
_cell.length_c   1.000
_cell.angle_alpha   90.00
_cell.angle_beta   90.00
_cell.angle_gamma   90.00
#
_symmetry.space_group_name_H-M   'P 1'
#
loop_
_entity.id
_entity.type
_entity.pdbx_description
1 polymer ?
#
loop_
_entity_poly.entity_id
_entity_poly.type
_entity_poly.pdbx_seq_one_letter_code
_entity_poly.pdbx_strand_id
1 'polypeptide(L)'
;MPMQGRLPWWWFLVLALLLLAPGPAARVLLDVVGGFTLLMVMGPLLLGGVGWLGWVLLQRRLRTCPACGFRSIGSEVCPACGTLFAQDGPGSASAPSTFDASDVTIDVTATDVGQDR
;
A
#
# COMPACT_ATOMS: atom_id res chain seq x y z
N MET A 1 -11.81 -58.88 -41.38
CA MET A 1 -11.62 -58.97 -39.92
C MET A 1 -10.46 -58.07 -39.51
N PRO A 2 -10.64 -56.75 -39.29
CA PRO A 2 -9.53 -55.90 -38.87
C PRO A 2 -9.57 -55.73 -37.35
N MET A 3 -8.76 -56.50 -36.62
CA MET A 3 -8.41 -56.13 -35.26
C MET A 3 -7.19 -55.21 -35.31
N GLN A 4 -7.49 -53.90 -35.41
CA GLN A 4 -6.55 -52.81 -35.27
C GLN A 4 -5.99 -52.81 -33.83
N GLY A 5 -4.99 -53.65 -33.56
CA GLY A 5 -4.27 -53.70 -32.30
C GLY A 5 -3.25 -52.58 -32.16
N ARG A 6 -3.66 -51.30 -32.28
CA ARG A 6 -2.79 -50.14 -32.00
C ARG A 6 -2.80 -49.76 -30.51
N LEU A 7 -2.92 -50.78 -29.65
CA LEU A 7 -3.06 -50.63 -28.21
C LEU A 7 -1.96 -51.30 -27.35
N PRO A 8 -0.69 -51.48 -27.77
CA PRO A 8 0.32 -51.95 -26.83
C PRO A 8 0.90 -50.79 -26.00
N TRP A 9 1.28 -49.67 -26.63
CA TRP A 9 2.16 -48.70 -25.96
C TRP A 9 1.45 -47.80 -24.93
N TRP A 10 0.22 -47.38 -25.22
CA TRP A 10 -0.55 -46.54 -24.29
C TRP A 10 -0.94 -47.32 -23.02
N TRP A 11 -1.19 -48.63 -23.15
CA TRP A 11 -1.46 -49.51 -22.01
C TRP A 11 -0.25 -49.69 -21.11
N PHE A 12 0.96 -49.81 -21.67
CA PHE A 12 2.17 -49.82 -20.85
C PHE A 12 2.42 -48.48 -20.14
N LEU A 13 2.07 -47.35 -20.76
CA LEU A 13 2.19 -46.04 -20.12
C LEU A 13 1.19 -45.90 -18.96
N VAL A 14 -0.05 -46.34 -19.16
CA VAL A 14 -1.09 -46.37 -18.11
C VAL A 14 -0.70 -47.34 -17.00
N LEU A 15 -0.18 -48.53 -17.34
CA LEU A 15 0.28 -49.51 -16.36
C LEU A 15 1.50 -49.04 -15.59
N ALA A 16 2.46 -48.36 -16.23
CA ALA A 16 3.61 -47.74 -15.57
C ALA A 16 3.17 -46.58 -14.66
N LEU A 17 2.20 -45.77 -15.10
CA LEU A 17 1.57 -44.73 -14.28
C LEU A 17 0.83 -45.33 -13.07
N LEU A 18 0.16 -46.48 -13.26
CA LEU A 18 -0.54 -47.23 -12.22
C LEU A 18 0.42 -47.98 -11.27
N LEU A 19 1.57 -48.44 -11.75
CA LEU A 19 2.65 -49.05 -10.94
C LEU A 19 3.46 -48.00 -10.18
N LEU A 20 3.57 -46.77 -10.69
CA LEU A 20 4.09 -45.61 -9.95
C LEU A 20 3.03 -45.01 -9.01
N ALA A 21 1.76 -45.39 -9.15
CA ALA A 21 0.65 -44.87 -8.35
C ALA A 21 0.70 -45.18 -6.84
N PRO A 22 1.39 -46.22 -6.31
CA PRO A 22 1.60 -46.37 -4.88
C PRO A 22 2.93 -45.75 -4.39
N GLY A 23 3.62 -44.94 -5.20
CA GLY A 23 4.95 -44.42 -4.84
C GLY A 23 5.23 -42.98 -5.28
N PRO A 24 6.21 -42.73 -6.16
CA PRO A 24 6.80 -41.40 -6.35
C PRO A 24 5.99 -40.46 -7.23
N ALA A 25 5.32 -40.93 -8.30
CA ALA A 25 4.53 -40.04 -9.15
C ALA A 25 3.28 -39.52 -8.44
N ALA A 26 2.66 -40.36 -7.60
CA ALA A 26 1.55 -39.92 -6.75
C ALA A 26 2.01 -38.85 -5.77
N ARG A 27 3.16 -39.05 -5.10
CA ARG A 27 3.78 -38.02 -4.23
C ARG A 27 4.04 -36.71 -4.97
N VAL A 28 4.65 -36.77 -6.15
CA VAL A 28 4.92 -35.58 -6.97
C VAL A 28 3.62 -34.87 -7.39
N LEU A 29 2.59 -35.62 -7.79
CA LEU A 29 1.30 -35.04 -8.16
C LEU A 29 0.61 -34.39 -6.96
N LEU A 30 0.68 -35.03 -5.78
CA LEU A 30 0.18 -34.47 -4.52
C LEU A 30 0.97 -33.23 -4.07
N ASP A 31 2.29 -33.19 -4.26
CA ASP A 31 3.12 -32.04 -3.94
C ASP A 31 2.85 -30.86 -4.90
N VAL A 32 2.59 -31.13 -6.18
CA VAL A 32 2.20 -30.10 -7.15
C VAL A 32 0.81 -29.54 -6.83
N VAL A 33 -0.17 -30.42 -6.59
CA VAL A 33 -1.53 -30.01 -6.20
C VAL A 33 -1.52 -29.30 -4.85
N GLY A 34 -0.76 -29.83 -3.88
CA GLY A 34 -0.59 -29.24 -2.56
C GLY A 34 0.12 -27.89 -2.61
N GLY A 35 1.19 -27.77 -3.39
CA GLY A 35 1.90 -26.53 -3.63
C GLY A 35 1.04 -25.48 -4.34
N PHE A 36 0.27 -25.88 -5.34
CA PHE A 36 -0.69 -24.98 -6.00
C PHE A 36 -1.80 -24.53 -5.06
N THR A 37 -2.36 -25.44 -4.26
CA THR A 37 -3.38 -25.12 -3.25
C THR A 37 -2.82 -24.18 -2.20
N LEU A 38 -1.60 -24.44 -1.74
CA LEU A 38 -0.89 -23.56 -0.81
C LEU A 38 -0.65 -22.19 -1.44
N LEU A 39 -0.24 -22.10 -2.70
CA LEU A 39 -0.07 -20.82 -3.39
C LEU A 39 -1.40 -20.06 -3.55
N MET A 40 -2.48 -20.76 -3.88
CA MET A 40 -3.83 -20.18 -3.96
C MET A 40 -4.35 -19.67 -2.62
N VAL A 41 -3.93 -20.27 -1.50
CA VAL A 41 -4.36 -19.86 -0.16
C VAL A 41 -3.38 -18.84 0.46
N MET A 42 -2.11 -19.20 0.56
CA MET A 42 -1.06 -18.33 1.11
C MET A 42 -0.74 -17.15 0.21
N GLY A 43 -0.82 -17.28 -1.10
CA GLY A 43 -0.56 -16.17 -2.04
C GLY A 43 -1.41 -14.94 -1.74
N PRO A 44 -2.76 -15.03 -1.78
CA PRO A 44 -3.61 -13.89 -1.43
C PRO A 44 -3.49 -13.51 0.04
N LEU A 45 -3.22 -14.44 0.95
CA LEU A 45 -3.05 -14.11 2.37
C LEU A 45 -1.78 -13.27 2.62
N LEU A 46 -0.68 -13.61 1.96
CA LEU A 46 0.58 -12.86 2.00
C LEU A 46 0.44 -11.51 1.29
N LEU A 47 -0.15 -11.48 0.09
CA LEU A 47 -0.40 -10.23 -0.65
C LEU A 47 -1.33 -9.30 0.14
N GLY A 48 -2.39 -9.84 0.71
CA GLY A 48 -3.32 -9.10 1.58
C GLY A 48 -2.62 -8.58 2.84
N GLY A 49 -1.82 -9.43 3.51
CA GLY A 49 -1.06 -9.03 4.69
C GLY A 49 -0.05 -7.91 4.40
N VAL A 50 0.76 -8.06 3.35
CA VAL A 50 1.75 -7.04 2.94
C VAL A 50 1.05 -5.77 2.45
N GLY A 51 -0.03 -5.89 1.67
CA GLY A 51 -0.83 -4.77 1.20
C GLY A 51 -1.46 -3.98 2.34
N TRP A 52 -2.01 -4.67 3.34
CA TRP A 52 -2.56 -4.05 4.55
C TRP A 52 -1.48 -3.31 5.34
N LEU A 53 -0.32 -3.94 5.55
CA LEU A 53 0.81 -3.30 6.23
C LEU A 53 1.29 -2.04 5.49
N GLY A 54 1.40 -2.14 4.16
CA GLY A 54 1.74 -1.00 3.30
C GLY A 54 0.71 0.12 3.40
N TRP A 55 -0.58 -0.20 3.41
CA TRP A 55 -1.66 0.77 3.56
C TRP A 55 -1.62 1.49 4.91
N VAL A 56 -1.42 0.76 6.01
CA VAL A 56 -1.29 1.37 7.35
C VAL A 56 -0.07 2.27 7.42
N LEU A 57 1.07 1.86 6.86
CA LEU A 57 2.27 2.69 6.79
C LEU A 57 2.07 3.93 5.93
N LEU A 58 1.32 3.83 4.84
CA LEU A 58 0.96 4.94 3.99
C LEU A 58 0.07 5.93 4.75
N GLN A 59 -1.00 5.45 5.39
CA GLN A 59 -1.90 6.28 6.20
C GLN A 59 -1.16 7.05 7.30
N ARG A 60 -0.16 6.45 7.95
CA ARG A 60 0.68 7.12 8.96
C ARG A 60 1.51 8.29 8.40
N ARG A 61 1.77 8.31 7.09
CA ARG A 61 2.57 9.35 6.42
C ARG A 61 1.71 10.46 5.81
N LEU A 62 0.40 10.24 5.63
CA LEU A 62 -0.51 11.27 5.14
C LEU A 62 -0.72 12.33 6.23
N ARG A 63 -0.40 13.59 5.92
CA ARG A 63 -0.73 14.74 6.75
C ARG A 63 -2.01 15.38 6.23
N THR A 64 -2.97 15.66 7.11
CA THR A 64 -4.20 16.39 6.79
C THR A 64 -4.01 17.87 7.11
N CYS A 65 -4.33 18.74 6.16
CA CYS A 65 -4.27 20.17 6.34
C CYS A 65 -5.41 20.64 7.29
N PRO A 66 -5.11 21.38 8.38
CA PRO A 66 -6.13 21.80 9.34
C PRO A 66 -7.08 22.87 8.79
N ALA A 67 -6.65 23.69 7.84
CA ALA A 67 -7.47 24.76 7.27
C ALA A 67 -8.49 24.28 6.22
N CYS A 68 -8.07 23.39 5.30
CA CYS A 68 -8.87 23.00 4.14
C CYS A 68 -9.11 21.49 3.99
N GLY A 69 -8.59 20.64 4.89
CA GLY A 69 -8.83 19.19 4.90
C GLY A 69 -8.07 18.38 3.83
N PHE A 70 -7.23 19.03 3.03
CA PHE A 70 -6.43 18.38 1.98
C PHE A 70 -5.40 17.40 2.57
N ARG A 71 -5.23 16.23 1.94
CA ARG A 71 -4.26 15.21 2.36
C ARG A 71 -3.04 15.23 1.44
N SER A 72 -1.86 15.42 2.01
CA SER A 72 -0.60 15.45 1.27
C SER A 72 0.47 14.57 1.92
N ILE A 73 1.46 14.18 1.12
CA ILE A 73 2.67 13.47 1.56
C ILE A 73 3.86 14.33 1.16
N GLY A 74 4.67 14.73 2.15
CA GLY A 74 6.00 15.32 1.91
C GLY A 74 6.05 16.79 1.50
N SER A 75 4.92 17.51 1.45
CA SER A 75 4.90 18.97 1.27
C SER A 75 4.73 19.70 2.60
N GLU A 76 5.54 20.72 2.84
CA GLU A 76 5.45 21.61 4.01
C GLU A 76 4.31 22.64 3.91
N VAL A 77 3.97 23.05 2.69
CA VAL A 77 2.88 23.99 2.37
C VAL A 77 1.75 23.26 1.66
N CYS A 78 0.50 23.51 2.05
CA CYS A 78 -0.67 22.92 1.39
C CYS A 78 -0.87 23.50 -0.02
N PRO A 79 -0.86 22.69 -1.09
CA PRO A 79 -1.01 23.18 -2.46
C PRO A 79 -2.42 23.71 -2.78
N ALA A 80 -3.43 23.38 -1.95
CA ALA A 80 -4.80 23.83 -2.17
C ALA A 80 -5.08 25.20 -1.53
N CYS A 81 -4.56 25.45 -0.32
CA CYS A 81 -4.90 26.64 0.47
C CYS A 81 -3.69 27.45 0.97
N GLY A 82 -2.44 27.04 0.66
CA GLY A 82 -1.23 27.77 1.01
C GLY A 82 -0.83 27.74 2.49
N THR A 83 -1.64 27.12 3.36
CA THR A 83 -1.35 27.01 4.78
C THR A 83 -0.28 25.95 5.06
N LEU A 84 0.58 26.19 6.04
CA LEU A 84 1.56 25.20 6.49
C LEU A 84 0.86 23.99 7.11
N PHE A 85 1.35 22.78 6.82
CA PHE A 85 0.88 21.59 7.53
C PHE A 85 1.34 21.66 8.99
N ALA A 86 0.44 21.37 9.94
CA ALA A 86 0.80 21.31 11.34
C ALA A 86 1.91 20.26 11.55
N GLN A 87 3.03 20.67 12.16
CA GLN A 87 4.11 19.76 12.52
C GLN A 87 3.66 18.90 13.71
N ASP A 88 2.98 17.76 13.48
CA ASP A 88 2.87 16.74 14.54
C ASP A 88 4.20 15.99 14.64
N GLY A 89 5.19 16.66 15.23
CA GLY A 89 6.40 16.09 15.81
C GLY A 89 6.32 16.26 17.34
N PRO A 90 6.73 15.27 18.15
CA PRO A 90 6.54 15.25 19.61
C PRO A 90 7.39 16.28 20.40
N GLY A 91 7.75 17.41 19.82
CA GLY A 91 8.64 18.41 20.42
C GLY A 91 8.37 19.86 20.06
N SER A 92 7.30 20.19 19.33
CA SER A 92 6.98 21.58 18.99
C SER A 92 5.67 22.03 19.64
N ALA A 93 5.65 22.05 20.97
CA ALA A 93 4.66 22.82 21.72
C ALA A 93 5.12 24.29 21.82
N SER A 94 5.32 24.94 20.67
CA SER A 94 5.05 26.37 20.60
C SER A 94 3.54 26.47 20.60
N ALA A 95 2.95 26.84 21.73
CA ALA A 95 1.52 27.03 21.85
C ALA A 95 1.02 27.83 20.64
N PRO A 96 0.00 27.37 19.89
CA PRO A 96 -0.63 28.21 18.91
C PRO A 96 -1.25 29.35 19.71
N SER A 97 -0.63 30.52 19.67
CA SER A 97 -1.30 31.73 20.10
C SER A 97 -2.36 32.02 19.05
N THR A 98 -3.51 31.37 19.22
CA THR A 98 -4.75 31.61 18.49
C THR A 98 -5.23 32.99 18.89
N PHE A 99 -4.60 34.02 18.32
CA PHE A 99 -5.14 35.36 18.38
C PHE A 99 -6.27 35.42 17.36
N ASP A 100 -7.47 35.67 17.84
CA ASP A 100 -8.60 35.99 16.98
C ASP A 100 -8.28 37.31 16.27
N ALA A 101 -8.58 37.42 14.98
CA ALA A 101 -8.34 38.65 14.23
C ALA A 101 -9.09 39.85 14.85
N SER A 102 -10.16 39.56 15.60
CA SER A 102 -10.95 40.51 16.37
C SER A 102 -10.19 41.14 17.56
N ASP A 103 -9.18 40.45 18.10
CA ASP A 103 -8.43 40.85 19.30
C ASP A 103 -7.10 41.57 18.97
N VAL A 104 -6.79 41.78 17.70
CA VAL A 104 -5.53 42.38 17.25
C VAL A 104 -5.78 43.74 16.59
N THR A 105 -5.14 44.79 17.11
CA THR A 105 -5.13 46.12 16.48
C THR A 105 -3.81 46.35 15.76
N ILE A 106 -3.86 46.71 14.48
CA ILE A 106 -2.68 47.04 13.67
C ILE A 106 -2.54 48.57 13.64
N ASP A 107 -1.44 49.08 14.20
CA ASP A 107 -1.07 50.49 14.07
C ASP A 107 -0.24 50.68 12.80
N VAL A 108 -0.67 51.61 11.92
CA VAL A 108 0.00 51.89 10.64
C VAL A 108 0.58 53.29 10.69
N THR A 109 1.90 53.38 10.79
CA THR A 109 2.64 54.63 10.72
C THR A 109 3.14 54.86 9.29
N ALA A 110 2.57 55.86 8.62
CA ALA A 110 3.05 56.31 7.32
C ALA A 110 4.11 57.40 7.52
N THR A 111 5.26 57.23 6.89
CA THR A 111 6.30 58.27 6.78
C THR A 111 6.29 58.81 5.34
N ASP A 112 6.11 60.12 5.20
CA ASP A 112 6.21 60.79 3.91
C ASP A 112 7.68 60.91 3.50
N VAL A 113 8.00 60.49 2.27
CA VAL A 113 9.37 60.40 1.74
C VAL A 113 9.79 61.71 1.04
N GLY A 114 9.23 62.85 1.43
CA GLY A 114 9.43 64.14 0.76
C GLY A 114 9.88 65.32 1.63
N GLN A 115 10.06 65.15 2.95
CA GLN A 115 10.22 66.29 3.87
C GLN A 115 11.67 66.83 4.05
N ASP A 116 12.61 66.38 3.21
CA ASP A 116 14.02 66.80 3.25
C ASP A 116 14.50 67.43 1.92
N ARG A 117 13.77 68.42 1.38
CA ARG A 117 14.31 69.30 0.34
C ARG A 117 13.80 70.73 0.38
#